data_AF-B2A1E2-F1
#
_entry.id   AF-B2A1E2-F1
#
_cell.length_a   1.000
_cell.length_b   1.000
_cell.length_c   1.000
_cell.angle_alpha   90.00
_cell.angle_beta   90.00
_cell.angle_gamma   90.00
#
_symmetry.space_group_name_H-M   'P 1'
#
loop_
_entity.id
_entity.type
_entity.pdbx_description
1 polymer ?
#
loop_
_entity_poly.entity_id
_entity_poly.type
_entity_poly.pdbx_seq_one_letter_code
_entity_poly.pdbx_strand_id
1 'polypeptide(L)'
;MSLSDNINNAFEVVLKTYENIDKLMRYCDTISSEFNYIPISDKDFLRYKSDRDYNGWLVNSFIKLYQYQKDQELENGWKDGPIFGLNIYLIGEPSIYLAKYEFDDIHDWGSSYSVSDHWMFFRPIHAEKYGHDFEITELENHHSYFISEPAPYLKKNYKNLNRVLFTKKDLIQLTAENVGDMVFKEFDKLRAEVHGSL
;
A
#
# COMPACT_ATOMS: atom_id res chain seq x y z
N MET A 1 2.14 7.14 38.33
CA MET A 1 2.82 7.41 37.05
C MET A 1 2.92 8.92 36.90
N SER A 2 4.11 9.47 36.71
CA SER A 2 4.28 10.90 36.49
C SER A 2 3.96 11.28 35.04
N LEU A 3 3.75 12.58 34.78
CA LEU A 3 3.60 13.08 33.39
C LEU A 3 4.84 12.72 32.55
N SER A 4 6.03 12.81 33.14
CA SER A 4 7.29 12.43 32.49
C SER A 4 7.31 10.94 32.10
N ASP A 5 6.85 10.05 32.99
CA ASP A 5 6.76 8.61 32.70
C ASP A 5 5.77 8.33 31.55
N ASN A 6 4.63 9.04 31.53
CA ASN A 6 3.64 8.89 30.48
C ASN A 6 4.19 9.31 29.10
N ILE A 7 4.92 10.43 29.05
CA ILE A 7 5.56 10.90 27.82
C ILE A 7 6.60 9.88 27.34
N ASN A 8 7.48 9.43 28.23
CA ASN A 8 8.50 8.44 27.88
C ASN A 8 7.87 7.13 27.36
N ASN A 9 6.86 6.62 28.06
CA ASN A 9 6.16 5.40 27.65
C ASN A 9 5.48 5.56 26.28
N ALA A 10 4.88 6.73 25.98
CA ALA A 10 4.25 6.98 24.69
C ALA A 10 5.27 6.92 23.54
N PHE A 11 6.43 7.55 23.69
CA PHE A 11 7.49 7.49 22.68
C PHE A 11 8.08 6.07 22.55
N GLU A 12 8.25 5.35 23.65
CA GLU A 12 8.73 3.97 23.61
C GLU A 12 7.78 3.05 22.83
N VAL A 13 6.47 3.19 23.03
CA VAL A 13 5.44 2.44 22.28
C VAL A 13 5.49 2.77 20.79
N VAL A 14 5.65 4.04 20.42
CA VAL A 14 5.79 4.44 19.01
C VAL A 14 7.04 3.82 18.38
N LEU A 15 8.19 3.89 19.07
CA LEU A 15 9.44 3.31 18.56
C LEU A 15 9.34 1.78 18.37
N LYS A 16 8.76 1.07 19.34
CA LYS A 16 8.49 -0.38 19.23
C LYS A 16 7.53 -0.70 18.09
N THR A 17 6.53 0.16 17.86
CA THR A 17 5.61 0.00 16.72
C THR A 17 6.35 0.11 15.39
N TYR A 18 7.26 1.07 15.25
CA TYR A 18 8.10 1.19 14.05
C TYR A 18 9.03 0.00 13.84
N GLU A 19 9.67 -0.48 14.92
CA GLU A 19 10.50 -1.68 14.87
C GLU A 19 9.69 -2.91 14.39
N ASN A 20 8.46 -3.07 14.87
CA ASN A 20 7.59 -4.16 14.46
C ASN A 20 7.13 -4.04 13.00
N ILE A 21 6.86 -2.83 12.51
CA ILE A 21 6.52 -2.60 11.11
C ILE A 21 7.71 -2.89 10.19
N ASP A 22 8.93 -2.48 10.56
CA ASP A 22 10.15 -2.80 9.80
C ASP A 22 10.36 -4.32 9.72
N LYS A 23 10.24 -5.03 10.84
CA LYS A 23 10.31 -6.50 10.89
C LYS A 23 9.26 -7.15 9.99
N LEU A 24 8.01 -6.67 10.06
CA LEU A 24 6.92 -7.17 9.25
C LEU A 24 7.22 -7.01 7.75
N MET A 25 7.61 -5.81 7.31
CA MET A 25 7.89 -5.56 5.89
C MET A 25 9.05 -6.39 5.36
N ARG A 26 10.13 -6.53 6.15
CA ARG A 26 11.26 -7.41 5.80
C ARG A 26 10.85 -8.87 5.69
N TYR A 27 9.97 -9.31 6.59
CA TYR A 27 9.44 -10.67 6.53
C TYR A 27 8.56 -10.87 5.29
N CYS A 28 7.69 -9.91 4.96
CA CYS A 28 6.93 -9.91 3.71
C CYS A 28 7.84 -10.02 2.49
N ASP A 29 8.93 -9.24 2.42
CA ASP A 29 9.90 -9.32 1.32
C ASP A 29 10.52 -10.72 1.22
N THR A 30 10.91 -11.29 2.35
CA THR A 30 11.51 -12.63 2.44
C THR A 30 10.58 -13.69 1.86
N ILE A 31 9.30 -13.68 2.22
CA ILE A 31 8.35 -14.72 1.81
C ILE A 31 7.68 -14.42 0.46
N SER A 32 7.74 -13.18 -0.04
CA SER A 32 7.00 -12.75 -1.25
C SER A 32 7.24 -13.64 -2.48
N SER A 33 8.47 -14.11 -2.65
CA SER A 33 8.87 -14.98 -3.77
C SER A 33 8.16 -16.34 -3.76
N GLU A 34 7.81 -16.86 -2.57
CA GLU A 34 7.03 -18.11 -2.44
C GLU A 34 5.62 -17.96 -3.04
N PHE A 35 5.13 -16.72 -3.15
CA PHE A 35 3.85 -16.37 -3.74
C PHE A 35 3.97 -15.79 -5.15
N ASN A 36 5.16 -15.84 -5.77
CA ASN A 36 5.45 -15.24 -7.08
C ASN A 36 5.33 -13.71 -7.10
N TYR A 37 5.59 -13.04 -5.98
CA TYR A 37 5.71 -11.59 -5.92
C TYR A 37 7.16 -11.18 -5.68
N ILE A 38 7.57 -10.05 -6.24
CA ILE A 38 8.88 -9.43 -6.01
C ILE A 38 8.68 -8.02 -5.46
N PRO A 39 9.44 -7.60 -4.44
CA PRO A 39 9.41 -6.22 -3.97
C PRO A 39 9.96 -5.30 -5.07
N ILE A 40 9.34 -4.13 -5.25
CA ILE A 40 9.83 -3.11 -6.19
C ILE A 40 11.13 -2.46 -5.69
N SER A 41 11.32 -2.41 -4.37
CA SER A 41 12.58 -1.98 -3.74
C SER A 41 12.86 -2.84 -2.53
N ASP A 42 14.09 -3.35 -2.42
CA ASP A 42 14.53 -4.19 -1.30
C ASP A 42 14.78 -3.40 -0.01
N LYS A 43 14.96 -2.08 -0.11
CA LYS A 43 15.42 -1.23 1.02
C LYS A 43 14.39 -0.21 1.47
N ASP A 44 13.43 0.11 0.61
CA ASP A 44 12.55 1.24 0.84
C ASP A 44 11.08 0.81 0.96
N PHE A 45 10.38 1.59 1.76
CA PHE A 45 8.93 1.68 1.80
C PHE A 45 8.57 3.17 1.65
N LEU A 46 7.42 3.45 1.05
CA LEU A 46 6.94 4.82 0.91
C LEU A 46 6.34 5.28 2.22
N ARG A 47 6.57 6.55 2.55
CA ARG A 47 6.01 7.21 3.73
C ARG A 47 5.83 8.69 3.49
N TYR A 48 4.81 9.28 4.10
CA TYR A 48 4.74 10.72 4.20
C TYR A 48 5.71 11.23 5.27
N LYS A 49 6.52 12.22 4.91
CA LYS A 49 7.37 12.98 5.82
C LYS A 49 7.43 14.43 5.35
N SER A 50 7.39 15.37 6.30
CA SER A 50 7.52 16.80 6.03
C SER A 50 8.35 17.45 7.11
N ASP A 51 9.35 18.25 6.74
CA ASP A 51 10.12 19.04 7.72
C ASP A 51 9.39 20.32 8.13
N ARG A 52 8.36 20.73 7.36
CA ARG A 52 7.64 22.01 7.55
C ARG A 52 6.29 21.86 8.22
N ASP A 53 5.70 20.67 8.21
CA ASP A 53 4.37 20.38 8.75
C ASP A 53 4.50 19.33 9.85
N TYR A 54 4.02 19.66 11.05
CA TYR A 54 4.10 18.76 12.20
C TYR A 54 3.35 17.44 11.98
N ASN A 55 2.34 17.42 11.10
CA ASN A 55 1.66 16.19 10.71
C ASN A 55 2.58 15.22 9.95
N GLY A 56 3.68 15.71 9.37
CA GLY A 56 4.71 14.91 8.71
C GLY A 56 5.91 14.56 9.59
N TRP A 57 5.91 14.94 10.87
CA TRP A 57 6.98 14.57 11.81
C TRP A 57 6.80 13.15 12.35
N LEU A 58 5.54 12.72 12.49
CA LEU A 58 5.17 11.39 12.93
C LEU A 58 4.71 10.56 11.73
N VAL A 59 5.45 9.50 11.41
CA VAL A 59 5.08 8.58 10.34
C VAL A 59 3.95 7.69 10.83
N ASN A 60 2.82 7.72 10.13
CA ASN A 60 1.63 6.95 10.47
C ASN A 60 1.09 6.10 9.31
N SER A 61 1.75 6.18 8.15
CA SER A 61 1.43 5.42 6.96
C SER A 61 2.69 4.90 6.30
N PHE A 62 2.67 3.62 5.95
CA PHE A 62 3.78 2.89 5.38
C PHE A 62 3.27 2.10 4.17
N ILE A 63 3.96 2.17 3.04
CA ILE A 63 3.55 1.46 1.83
C ILE A 63 4.71 0.65 1.29
N LYS A 64 4.52 -0.65 1.20
CA LYS A 64 5.45 -1.56 0.53
C LYS A 64 4.83 -2.03 -0.78
N LEU A 65 5.59 -1.93 -1.87
CA LEU A 65 5.10 -2.23 -3.20
C LEU A 65 5.74 -3.50 -3.77
N TYR A 66 4.93 -4.27 -4.47
CA TYR A 66 5.29 -5.53 -5.10
C TYR A 66 4.79 -5.57 -6.55
N GLN A 67 5.46 -6.35 -7.39
CA GLN A 67 4.95 -6.77 -8.71
C GLN A 67 4.96 -8.28 -8.79
N TYR A 68 4.16 -8.83 -9.70
CA TYR A 68 4.15 -10.27 -9.91
C TYR A 68 5.34 -10.69 -10.75
N GLN A 69 6.03 -11.71 -10.28
CA GLN A 69 7.32 -12.15 -10.82
C GLN A 69 7.24 -12.62 -12.27
N LYS A 70 6.11 -13.21 -12.68
CA LYS A 70 5.94 -13.81 -14.02
C LYS A 70 5.43 -12.82 -15.06
N ASP A 71 5.10 -11.59 -14.67
CA ASP A 71 4.78 -10.54 -15.64
C ASP A 71 6.06 -10.18 -16.44
N GLN A 72 5.88 -9.73 -17.68
CA GLN A 72 7.00 -9.44 -18.58
C GLN A 72 7.88 -8.34 -17.97
N GLU A 73 9.20 -8.51 -18.01
CA GLU A 73 10.12 -7.45 -17.61
C GLU A 73 10.27 -6.41 -18.72
N LEU A 74 10.21 -5.14 -18.32
CA LEU A 74 10.37 -3.98 -19.20
C LEU A 74 11.80 -3.45 -19.13
N GLU A 75 12.23 -2.73 -20.17
CA GLU A 75 13.58 -2.17 -20.25
C GLU A 75 13.90 -1.20 -19.11
N ASN A 76 12.88 -0.59 -18.53
CA ASN A 76 12.98 0.33 -17.40
C ASN A 76 13.04 -0.37 -16.02
N GLY A 77 13.05 -1.71 -15.99
CA GLY A 77 13.15 -2.53 -14.77
C GLY A 77 11.82 -2.84 -14.09
N TRP A 78 10.71 -2.28 -14.59
CA TRP A 78 9.36 -2.62 -14.12
C TRP A 78 8.88 -3.93 -14.72
N LYS A 79 7.84 -4.52 -14.14
CA LYS A 79 7.01 -5.53 -14.80
C LYS A 79 5.85 -4.88 -15.55
N ASP A 80 5.51 -5.44 -16.71
CA ASP A 80 4.33 -5.11 -17.51
C ASP A 80 3.08 -5.71 -16.87
N GLY A 81 2.60 -5.04 -15.83
CA GLY A 81 1.48 -5.50 -15.04
C GLY A 81 1.15 -4.57 -13.87
N PRO A 82 0.11 -4.90 -13.10
CA PRO A 82 -0.31 -4.12 -11.96
C PRO A 82 0.77 -4.02 -10.87
N ILE A 83 0.68 -2.96 -10.08
CA ILE A 83 1.47 -2.80 -8.87
C ILE A 83 0.60 -3.17 -7.67
N PHE A 84 1.14 -3.97 -6.76
CA PHE A 84 0.45 -4.39 -5.54
C PHE A 84 1.02 -3.65 -4.33
N GLY A 85 0.15 -3.08 -3.50
CA GLY A 85 0.55 -2.31 -2.32
C GLY A 85 0.06 -2.91 -1.01
N LEU A 86 1.00 -3.17 -0.10
CA LEU A 86 0.75 -3.37 1.32
C LEU A 86 0.83 -2.02 2.02
N ASN A 87 -0.32 -1.43 2.31
CA ASN A 87 -0.45 -0.12 2.92
C ASN A 87 -0.85 -0.27 4.39
N ILE A 88 0.04 0.07 5.31
CA ILE A 88 -0.23 0.08 6.75
C ILE A 88 -0.62 1.50 7.15
N TYR A 89 -1.72 1.64 7.89
CA TYR A 89 -2.19 2.92 8.42
C TYR A 89 -2.50 2.82 9.91
N LEU A 90 -1.93 3.72 10.70
CA LEU A 90 -1.92 3.64 12.17
C LEU A 90 -2.84 4.66 12.87
N ILE A 91 -3.41 5.63 12.15
CA ILE A 91 -4.34 6.60 12.77
C ILE A 91 -5.74 5.99 12.82
N GLY A 92 -6.34 6.00 14.00
CA GLY A 92 -7.61 5.33 14.28
C GLY A 92 -7.37 3.86 14.60
N GLU A 93 -8.26 2.98 14.09
CA GLU A 93 -8.06 1.54 14.17
C GLU A 93 -6.91 1.12 13.23
N PRO A 94 -5.82 0.52 13.75
CA PRO A 94 -4.69 0.09 12.94
C PRO A 94 -5.15 -0.86 11.82
N SER A 95 -4.87 -0.48 10.58
CA SER A 95 -5.44 -1.14 9.41
C SER A 95 -4.38 -1.43 8.35
N ILE A 96 -4.65 -2.47 7.57
CA ILE A 96 -3.93 -2.80 6.36
C ILE A 96 -4.88 -2.59 5.18
N TYR A 97 -4.41 -1.90 4.16
CA TYR A 97 -5.05 -1.83 2.86
C TYR A 97 -4.19 -2.59 1.86
N LEU A 98 -4.81 -3.54 1.18
CA LEU A 98 -4.19 -4.36 0.15
C LEU A 98 -4.78 -3.92 -1.17
N ALA A 99 -3.93 -3.41 -2.06
CA ALA A 99 -4.36 -2.71 -3.24
C ALA A 99 -3.65 -3.23 -4.49
N LYS A 100 -4.37 -3.28 -5.60
CA LYS A 100 -3.89 -3.50 -6.97
C LYS A 100 -4.08 -2.17 -7.72
N TYR A 101 -2.99 -1.54 -8.11
CA TYR A 101 -2.95 -0.30 -8.88
C TYR A 101 -2.74 -0.65 -10.35
N GLU A 102 -3.65 -0.20 -11.21
CA GLU A 102 -3.58 -0.40 -12.65
C GLU A 102 -3.31 0.92 -13.35
N PHE A 103 -2.27 0.96 -14.17
CA PHE A 103 -1.85 2.13 -14.92
C PHE A 103 -2.06 1.88 -16.41
N ASP A 104 -2.43 2.93 -17.16
CA ASP A 104 -2.65 2.82 -18.60
C ASP A 104 -1.35 2.46 -19.35
N ASP A 105 -0.20 2.96 -18.88
CA ASP A 105 1.13 2.62 -19.43
C ASP A 105 2.25 2.84 -18.39
N ILE A 106 3.10 1.81 -18.20
CA ILE A 106 4.28 1.82 -17.33
C ILE A 106 5.61 1.87 -18.11
N HIS A 107 5.62 1.74 -19.44
CA HIS A 107 6.84 1.65 -20.26
C HIS A 107 7.70 2.92 -20.19
N ASP A 108 7.08 4.09 -20.10
CA ASP A 108 7.78 5.38 -20.04
C ASP A 108 8.18 5.80 -18.61
N TRP A 109 8.03 4.91 -17.62
CA TRP A 109 8.36 5.25 -16.24
C TRP A 109 9.88 5.25 -16.05
N GLY A 110 10.37 6.16 -15.20
CA GLY A 110 11.73 6.07 -14.69
C GLY A 110 11.93 4.79 -13.87
N SER A 111 13.19 4.38 -13.70
CA SER A 111 13.56 3.09 -13.10
C SER A 111 13.29 2.95 -11.60
N SER A 112 12.72 3.96 -10.93
CA SER A 112 12.36 3.87 -9.51
C SER A 112 11.28 4.87 -9.10
N TYR A 113 10.73 4.66 -7.90
CA TYR A 113 10.00 5.70 -7.15
C TYR A 113 10.91 6.39 -6.15
N SER A 114 10.52 7.59 -5.75
CA SER A 114 11.01 8.23 -4.53
C SER A 114 10.16 7.79 -3.34
N VAL A 115 10.75 7.73 -2.15
CA VAL A 115 10.00 7.53 -0.88
C VAL A 115 8.86 8.56 -0.73
N SER A 116 9.05 9.77 -1.30
CA SER A 116 8.05 10.85 -1.32
C SER A 116 6.85 10.59 -2.22
N ASP A 117 6.89 9.58 -3.09
CA ASP A 117 5.77 9.22 -3.99
C ASP A 117 4.62 8.51 -3.23
N HIS A 118 4.73 8.42 -1.90
CA HIS A 118 3.70 7.93 -0.98
C HIS A 118 2.29 8.39 -1.33
N TRP A 119 2.11 9.68 -1.64
CA TRP A 119 0.80 10.25 -1.95
C TRP A 119 0.12 9.61 -3.17
N MET A 120 0.90 9.14 -4.15
CA MET A 120 0.39 8.53 -5.38
C MET A 120 -0.34 7.21 -5.10
N PHE A 121 0.10 6.49 -4.09
CA PHE A 121 -0.47 5.20 -3.68
C PHE A 121 -1.43 5.34 -2.49
N PHE A 122 -1.22 6.33 -1.62
CA PHE A 122 -2.02 6.56 -0.44
C PHE A 122 -3.39 7.21 -0.75
N ARG A 123 -3.40 8.28 -1.54
CA ARG A 123 -4.63 9.07 -1.77
C ARG A 123 -5.75 8.29 -2.46
N PRO A 124 -5.49 7.43 -3.47
CA PRO A 124 -6.56 6.70 -4.15
C PRO A 124 -7.42 5.84 -3.21
N ILE A 125 -6.81 5.22 -2.20
CA ILE A 125 -7.48 4.32 -1.25
C ILE A 125 -7.99 5.03 0.02
N HIS A 126 -7.83 6.36 0.07
CA HIS A 126 -8.24 7.22 1.18
C HIS A 126 -9.00 8.47 0.67
N ALA A 127 -9.78 8.30 -0.40
CA ALA A 127 -10.48 9.39 -1.09
C ALA A 127 -11.35 10.24 -0.14
N GLU A 128 -11.92 9.63 0.90
CA GLU A 128 -12.75 10.30 1.91
C GLU A 128 -12.02 11.47 2.59
N LYS A 129 -10.68 11.49 2.57
CA LYS A 129 -9.84 12.54 3.17
C LYS A 129 -9.44 13.63 2.19
N TYR A 130 -9.55 13.39 0.88
CA TYR A 130 -8.98 14.25 -0.17
C TYR A 130 -10.02 14.79 -1.15
N GLY A 131 -11.31 14.64 -0.85
CA GLY A 131 -12.41 15.25 -1.62
C GLY A 131 -12.76 14.47 -2.89
N HIS A 132 -13.24 15.16 -3.93
CA HIS A 132 -13.72 14.58 -5.19
C HIS A 132 -12.60 14.15 -6.16
N ASP A 133 -11.36 14.02 -5.67
CA ASP A 133 -10.22 13.60 -6.47
C ASP A 133 -10.35 12.12 -6.91
N PHE A 134 -11.00 11.31 -6.09
CA PHE A 134 -11.21 9.88 -6.35
C PHE A 134 -12.64 9.50 -6.01
N GLU A 135 -13.24 8.65 -6.85
CA GLU A 135 -14.53 8.04 -6.59
C GLU A 135 -14.31 6.60 -6.12
N ILE A 136 -14.80 6.29 -4.91
CA ILE A 136 -14.72 4.93 -4.34
C ILE A 136 -16.09 4.28 -4.40
N THR A 137 -16.16 3.12 -5.05
CA THR A 137 -17.35 2.26 -5.13
C THR A 137 -17.04 0.89 -4.53
N GLU A 138 -18.00 0.30 -3.82
CA GLU A 138 -17.88 -1.10 -3.39
C GLU A 138 -18.14 -2.01 -4.59
N LEU A 139 -17.33 -3.05 -4.76
CA LEU A 139 -17.46 -4.00 -5.85
C LEU A 139 -18.75 -4.81 -5.67
N GLU A 140 -19.60 -4.84 -6.70
CA GLU A 140 -20.85 -5.61 -6.67
C GLU A 140 -20.55 -7.09 -6.34
N ASN A 141 -21.37 -7.68 -5.45
CA ASN A 141 -21.27 -9.06 -4.99
C ASN A 141 -20.02 -9.42 -4.17
N HIS A 142 -19.14 -8.45 -3.86
CA HIS A 142 -17.92 -8.67 -3.11
C HIS A 142 -17.81 -7.71 -1.93
N HIS A 143 -18.59 -8.00 -0.89
CA HIS A 143 -18.52 -7.25 0.36
C HIS A 143 -17.07 -7.17 0.87
N SER A 144 -16.59 -5.95 1.11
CA SER A 144 -15.21 -5.61 1.54
C SER A 144 -14.16 -5.39 0.43
N TYR A 145 -14.54 -5.37 -0.86
CA TYR A 145 -13.66 -4.94 -1.95
C TYR A 145 -14.18 -3.64 -2.57
N PHE A 146 -13.25 -2.78 -2.95
CA PHE A 146 -13.56 -1.43 -3.42
C PHE A 146 -12.77 -1.12 -4.67
N ILE A 147 -13.40 -0.42 -5.61
CA ILE A 147 -12.74 0.21 -6.75
C ILE A 147 -12.60 1.70 -6.43
N SER A 148 -11.42 2.25 -6.69
CA SER A 148 -11.16 3.69 -6.67
C SER A 148 -10.72 4.15 -8.05
N GLU A 149 -11.40 5.16 -8.60
CA GLU A 149 -11.08 5.74 -9.91
C GLU A 149 -10.71 7.22 -9.76
N PRO A 150 -9.60 7.67 -10.37
CA PRO A 150 -9.23 9.07 -10.33
C PRO A 150 -10.16 9.91 -11.20
N ALA A 151 -10.47 11.12 -10.75
CA ALA A 151 -11.12 12.11 -11.60
C ALA A 151 -10.27 12.36 -12.87
N PRO A 152 -10.88 12.62 -14.05
CA PRO A 152 -10.15 12.69 -15.31
C PRO A 152 -8.97 13.68 -15.33
N TYR A 153 -9.08 14.79 -14.59
CA TYR A 153 -8.03 15.81 -14.51
C TYR A 153 -6.78 15.36 -13.71
N LEU A 154 -6.87 14.27 -12.95
CA LEU A 154 -5.78 13.74 -12.14
C LEU A 154 -4.96 12.66 -12.84
N LYS A 155 -5.49 11.99 -13.88
CA LYS A 155 -4.80 10.86 -14.53
C LYS A 155 -3.33 11.17 -14.81
N LYS A 156 -3.04 12.30 -15.45
CA LYS A 156 -1.65 12.71 -15.76
C LYS A 156 -0.78 12.91 -14.51
N ASN A 157 -1.34 13.48 -13.43
CA ASN A 157 -0.61 13.70 -12.19
C ASN A 157 -0.30 12.39 -11.47
N TYR A 158 -1.17 11.38 -11.59
CA TYR A 158 -1.00 10.05 -11.00
C TYR A 158 -0.45 9.04 -12.03
N LYS A 159 0.43 9.48 -12.93
CA LYS A 159 1.10 8.63 -13.93
C LYS A 159 0.15 7.75 -14.76
N ASN A 160 -0.98 8.33 -15.16
CA ASN A 160 -2.08 7.65 -15.87
C ASN A 160 -2.63 6.45 -15.10
N LEU A 161 -2.77 6.58 -13.78
CA LEU A 161 -3.55 5.66 -12.96
C LEU A 161 -4.95 5.50 -13.58
N ASN A 162 -5.32 4.25 -13.88
CA ASN A 162 -6.62 3.91 -14.41
C ASN A 162 -7.62 3.68 -13.28
N ARG A 163 -7.33 2.71 -12.41
CA ARG A 163 -8.11 2.40 -11.21
C ARG A 163 -7.27 1.71 -10.14
N VAL A 164 -7.81 1.62 -8.94
CA VAL A 164 -7.26 0.84 -7.82
C VAL A 164 -8.34 -0.10 -7.29
N LEU A 165 -8.08 -1.40 -7.31
CA LEU A 165 -8.90 -2.39 -6.60
C LEU A 165 -8.27 -2.66 -5.24
N PHE A 166 -9.01 -2.52 -4.15
CA PHE A 166 -8.45 -2.71 -2.82
C PHE A 166 -9.42 -3.30 -1.81
N THR A 167 -8.87 -3.85 -0.73
CA THR A 167 -9.59 -4.31 0.45
C THR A 167 -8.92 -3.79 1.72
N LYS A 168 -9.68 -3.67 2.80
CA LYS A 168 -9.21 -3.25 4.13
C LYS A 168 -9.30 -4.41 5.11
N LYS A 169 -8.24 -4.63 5.88
CA LYS A 169 -8.17 -5.61 6.96
C LYS A 169 -7.66 -4.96 8.25
N ASP A 170 -7.95 -5.60 9.37
CA ASP A 170 -7.41 -5.22 10.68
C ASP A 170 -5.93 -5.62 10.77
N LEU A 171 -5.05 -4.67 11.10
CA LEU A 171 -3.61 -4.93 11.27
C LEU A 171 -3.34 -5.87 12.44
N ILE A 172 -4.16 -5.82 13.49
CA ILE A 172 -3.96 -6.59 14.73
C ILE A 172 -4.13 -8.09 14.49
N GLN A 173 -4.86 -8.48 13.44
CA GLN A 173 -5.03 -9.88 13.07
C GLN A 173 -3.84 -10.46 12.31
N LEU A 174 -2.89 -9.64 11.85
CA LEU A 174 -1.74 -10.09 11.08
C LEU A 174 -0.67 -10.72 11.98
N THR A 175 -0.22 -11.91 11.60
CA THR A 175 0.80 -12.69 12.31
C THR A 175 1.81 -13.27 11.31
N ALA A 176 2.94 -13.75 11.81
CA ALA A 176 3.94 -14.42 10.98
C ALA A 176 3.43 -15.70 10.31
N GLU A 177 2.41 -16.34 10.90
CA GLU A 177 1.82 -17.59 10.39
C GLU A 177 0.79 -17.33 9.29
N ASN A 178 0.08 -16.21 9.33
CA ASN A 178 -1.01 -15.92 8.38
C ASN A 178 -0.68 -14.85 7.34
N VAL A 179 0.48 -14.19 7.41
CA VAL A 179 0.83 -13.09 6.50
C VAL A 179 0.83 -13.51 5.02
N GLY A 180 1.23 -14.75 4.72
CA GLY A 180 1.16 -15.31 3.36
C GLY A 180 -0.27 -15.28 2.81
N ASP A 181 -1.22 -15.67 3.65
CA ASP A 181 -2.64 -15.74 3.31
C ASP A 181 -3.30 -14.37 3.35
N MET A 182 -3.00 -13.57 4.36
CA MET A 182 -3.61 -12.26 4.56
C MET A 182 -3.13 -11.23 3.55
N VAL A 183 -1.88 -11.31 3.07
CA VAL A 183 -1.28 -10.35 2.13
C VAL A 183 -1.21 -10.95 0.72
N PHE A 184 -0.45 -12.01 0.52
CA PHE A 184 -0.08 -12.45 -0.83
C PHE A 184 -1.18 -13.25 -1.53
N LYS A 185 -1.87 -14.17 -0.83
CA LYS A 185 -3.07 -14.80 -1.41
C LYS A 185 -4.20 -13.79 -1.62
N GLU A 186 -4.22 -12.70 -0.86
CA GLU A 186 -5.16 -11.61 -1.09
C GLU A 186 -4.78 -10.80 -2.34
N PHE A 187 -3.49 -10.57 -2.60
CA PHE A 187 -3.03 -10.04 -3.87
C PHE A 187 -3.41 -10.94 -5.05
N ASP A 188 -3.36 -12.27 -4.89
CA ASP A 188 -3.83 -13.20 -5.93
C ASP A 188 -5.32 -13.01 -6.25
N LYS A 189 -6.17 -12.82 -5.22
CA LYS A 189 -7.60 -12.53 -5.42
C LYS A 189 -7.83 -11.20 -6.14
N LEU A 190 -7.09 -10.16 -5.74
CA LEU A 190 -7.14 -8.85 -6.39
C LEU A 190 -6.67 -8.96 -7.85
N ARG A 191 -5.60 -9.73 -8.10
CA ARG A 191 -5.07 -10.00 -9.44
C ARG A 191 -6.09 -10.72 -10.32
N ALA A 192 -6.77 -11.72 -9.76
CA ALA A 192 -7.81 -12.49 -10.43
C ALA A 192 -9.16 -11.74 -10.55
N GLU A 193 -9.26 -10.53 -9.99
CA GLU A 193 -10.46 -9.69 -9.94
C GLU A 193 -11.68 -10.39 -9.32
N VAL A 194 -11.46 -11.06 -8.18
CA VAL A 194 -12.48 -11.61 -7.28
C VAL A 194 -13.65 -12.30 -8.03
N HIS A 195 -13.37 -13.44 -8.66
CA HIS A 195 -14.32 -14.45 -9.17
C HIS A 195 -15.68 -13.99 -9.78
N GLY A 196 -15.66 -13.16 -10.81
CA GLY A 196 -16.57 -13.32 -11.98
C GLY A 196 -17.44 -12.13 -12.38
N SER A 197 -17.07 -11.51 -13.50
CA SER A 197 -18.02 -10.89 -14.43
C SER A 197 -17.85 -11.57 -15.81
N LEU A 198 -18.67 -12.57 -16.08
CA LEU A 198 -19.11 -12.99 -17.42
C LEU A 198 -20.63 -13.07 -17.41
#